data_AF-A0A8C5SES8-F1
#
_entry.id   AF-A0A8C5SES8-F1
#
_cell.length_a   1.000
_cell.length_b   1.000
_cell.length_c   1.000
_cell.angle_alpha   90.00
_cell.angle_beta   90.00
_cell.angle_gamma   90.00
#
_symmetry.space_group_name_H-M   'P 1'
#
loop_
_entity.id
_entity.type
_entity.pdbx_description
1 polymer ?
#
loop_
_entity_poly.entity_id
_entity_poly.type
_entity_poly.pdbx_seq_one_letter_code
_entity_poly.pdbx_strand_id
1 'polypeptide(L)'
;MKTGILESWCFAILQVIQKQLKKSQNVEEQNKLQQLLKRMTQQEEAQRKCQKKRENSLAFKRQQRELAKQGKKPFFLKKSEMQKLELAEKYKELKKSGKLESFLNKKRKRNASKDKRRLPFQKDS
;
A
#
# COMPACT_ATOMS: atom_id res chain seq x y z
N MET A 1 -0.47 16.75 14.71
CA MET A 1 0.88 17.37 14.66
C MET A 1 2.03 16.36 14.78
N LYS A 2 1.87 15.19 15.44
CA LYS A 2 2.95 14.20 15.58
C LYS A 2 3.36 13.45 14.29
N THR A 3 2.53 13.41 13.25
CA THR A 3 2.81 12.66 12.01
C THR A 3 3.80 13.35 11.08
N GLY A 4 3.74 14.67 10.94
CA GLY A 4 4.62 15.41 10.02
C GLY A 4 6.10 15.42 10.44
N ILE A 5 6.39 15.38 11.75
CA ILE A 5 7.77 15.32 12.26
C ILE A 5 8.38 13.94 11.98
N LEU A 6 7.60 12.88 12.18
CA LEU A 6 8.06 11.51 11.93
C LEU A 6 8.22 11.23 10.42
N GLU A 7 7.33 11.77 9.59
CA GLU A 7 7.44 11.70 8.12
C GLU A 7 8.66 12.48 7.61
N SER A 8 8.91 13.67 8.15
CA SER A 8 10.08 14.49 7.82
C SER A 8 11.40 13.79 8.23
N TRP A 9 11.44 13.19 9.42
CA TRP A 9 12.61 12.47 9.90
C TRP A 9 12.87 11.20 9.09
N CYS A 10 11.82 10.46 8.71
CA CYS A 10 11.93 9.28 7.86
C CYS A 10 12.48 9.64 6.46
N PHE A 11 11.98 10.73 5.86
CA PHE A 11 12.49 11.24 4.60
C PHE A 11 13.97 11.64 4.69
N ALA A 12 14.38 12.32 5.75
CA ALA A 12 15.78 12.69 5.97
C ALA A 12 16.68 11.45 6.10
N ILE A 13 16.25 10.40 6.80
CA ILE A 13 16.98 9.14 6.93
C ILE A 13 17.12 8.43 5.59
N LEU A 14 16.05 8.37 4.80
CA LEU A 14 16.09 7.78 3.44
C LEU A 14 17.10 8.51 2.55
N GLN A 15 17.17 9.85 2.64
CA GLN A 15 18.15 10.66 1.92
C GLN A 15 19.60 10.36 2.37
N VAL A 16 19.83 10.20 3.68
CA VAL A 16 21.15 9.84 4.21
C VAL A 16 21.59 8.46 3.71
N ILE A 17 20.71 7.45 3.77
CA ILE A 17 21.01 6.08 3.30
C ILE A 17 21.32 6.09 1.80
N GLN A 18 20.57 6.84 0.99
CA GLN A 18 20.88 6.98 -0.45
C GLN A 18 22.24 7.63 -0.71
N LYS A 19 22.62 8.65 0.07
CA LYS A 19 23.94 9.29 -0.03
C LYS A 19 25.07 8.34 0.36
N GLN A 20 24.88 7.54 1.42
CA GLN A 20 25.85 6.51 1.82
C GLN A 20 25.98 5.42 0.76
N LEU A 21 24.87 5.02 0.13
CA LEU A 21 24.90 4.04 -0.96
C LEU A 21 25.77 4.49 -2.14
N LYS A 22 25.66 5.77 -2.52
CA LYS A 22 26.46 6.34 -3.62
C LYS A 22 27.95 6.46 -3.29
N LYS A 23 28.30 6.50 -2.01
CA LYS A 23 29.69 6.68 -1.54
C LYS A 23 30.40 5.37 -1.22
N SER A 24 29.65 4.34 -0.79
CA SER A 24 30.25 3.05 -0.44
C SER A 24 30.74 2.34 -1.70
N GLN A 25 31.97 1.84 -1.67
CA GLN A 25 32.56 1.02 -2.72
C GLN A 25 32.49 -0.49 -2.38
N ASN A 26 32.23 -0.83 -1.11
CA ASN A 26 32.14 -2.21 -0.65
C ASN A 26 30.79 -2.83 -1.01
N VAL A 27 30.82 -3.95 -1.76
CA VAL A 27 29.63 -4.66 -2.25
C VAL A 27 28.74 -5.17 -1.11
N GLU A 28 29.32 -5.63 0.00
CA GLU A 28 28.53 -6.12 1.14
C GLU A 28 27.78 -4.99 1.85
N GLU A 29 28.43 -3.86 2.05
CA GLU A 29 27.84 -2.68 2.65
C GLU A 29 26.75 -2.09 1.75
N GLN A 30 27.00 -2.02 0.44
CA GLN A 30 25.98 -1.62 -0.53
C GLN A 30 24.75 -2.52 -0.45
N ASN A 31 24.92 -3.84 -0.38
CA ASN A 31 23.80 -4.77 -0.23
C ASN A 31 23.02 -4.53 1.07
N LYS A 32 23.71 -4.34 2.21
CA LYS A 32 23.08 -4.02 3.49
C LYS A 32 22.29 -2.72 3.42
N LEU A 33 22.87 -1.66 2.85
CA LEU A 33 22.23 -0.36 2.67
C LEU A 33 21.05 -0.40 1.71
N GLN A 34 21.13 -1.15 0.60
CA GLN A 34 20.00 -1.36 -0.32
C GLN A 34 18.84 -2.08 0.35
N GLN A 35 19.13 -3.12 1.13
CA GLN A 35 18.11 -3.83 1.89
C GLN A 35 17.44 -2.92 2.92
N LEU A 36 18.23 -2.12 3.65
CA LEU A 36 17.71 -1.16 4.61
C LEU A 36 16.82 -0.11 3.93
N LEU A 37 17.29 0.47 2.82
CA LEU A 37 16.52 1.43 2.03
C LEU A 37 15.17 0.83 1.57
N LYS A 38 15.20 -0.41 1.08
CA LYS A 38 13.98 -1.12 0.67
C LYS A 38 13.01 -1.35 1.83
N ARG A 39 13.50 -1.72 3.01
CA ARG A 39 12.64 -1.91 4.20
C ARG A 39 12.00 -0.59 4.64
N MET A 40 12.79 0.47 4.73
CA MET A 40 12.32 1.78 5.19
C MET A 40 11.30 2.39 4.22
N THR A 41 11.56 2.33 2.91
CA THR A 41 10.60 2.79 1.88
C THR A 41 9.28 2.01 1.94
N GLN A 42 9.34 0.69 2.13
CA GLN A 42 8.13 -0.14 2.27
C GLN A 42 7.33 0.20 3.53
N GLN A 43 8.01 0.45 4.65
CA GLN A 43 7.37 0.84 5.90
C GLN A 43 6.68 2.20 5.78
N GLU A 44 7.34 3.18 5.17
CA GLU A 44 6.76 4.50 4.92
C GLU A 44 5.54 4.40 4.00
N GLU A 45 5.64 3.68 2.88
CA GLU A 45 4.49 3.47 1.99
C GLU A 45 3.31 2.79 2.70
N ALA A 46 3.58 1.82 3.57
CA ALA A 46 2.55 1.14 4.34
C ALA A 46 1.85 2.09 5.31
N GLN A 47 2.64 2.92 6.02
CA GLN A 47 2.10 3.96 6.91
C GLN A 47 1.25 4.97 6.16
N ARG A 48 1.75 5.51 5.03
CA ARG A 48 0.99 6.44 4.17
C ARG A 48 -0.32 5.82 3.67
N LYS A 49 -0.31 4.55 3.25
CA LYS A 49 -1.53 3.82 2.85
C LYS A 49 -2.53 3.70 4.00
N CYS A 50 -2.08 3.36 5.20
CA CYS A 50 -2.93 3.30 6.39
C CYS A 50 -3.51 4.67 6.75
N GLN A 51 -2.69 5.72 6.70
CA GLN A 51 -3.11 7.08 6.98
C GLN A 51 -4.16 7.57 5.97
N LYS A 52 -3.93 7.38 4.66
CA LYS A 52 -4.90 7.71 3.60
C LYS A 52 -6.24 6.99 3.81
N LYS A 53 -6.22 5.71 4.17
CA LYS A 53 -7.45 4.95 4.49
C LYS A 53 -8.20 5.54 5.68
N ARG A 54 -7.47 5.90 6.74
CA ARG A 54 -8.05 6.54 7.94
C ARG A 54 -8.68 7.88 7.58
N GLU A 55 -7.99 8.70 6.83
CA GLU A 55 -8.47 10.02 6.38
C GLU A 55 -9.71 9.89 5.51
N ASN A 56 -9.73 8.98 4.53
CA ASN A 56 -10.91 8.71 3.71
C ASN A 56 -12.11 8.28 4.54
N SER A 57 -11.89 7.39 5.52
CA SER A 57 -12.94 6.94 6.44
C SER A 57 -13.50 8.09 7.30
N LEU A 58 -12.61 8.95 7.81
CA LEU A 58 -13.01 10.12 8.60
C LEU A 58 -13.74 11.16 7.74
N ALA A 59 -13.27 11.41 6.52
CA ALA A 59 -13.91 12.32 5.57
C ALA A 59 -15.33 11.83 5.23
N PHE A 60 -15.49 10.55 4.93
CA PHE A 60 -16.82 9.96 4.68
C PHE A 60 -17.75 10.12 5.90
N LYS A 61 -17.26 9.81 7.11
CA LYS A 61 -18.04 10.01 8.35
C LYS A 61 -18.44 11.47 8.55
N ARG A 62 -17.56 12.43 8.24
CA ARG A 62 -17.87 13.87 8.32
C ARG A 62 -18.97 14.26 7.33
N GLN A 63 -18.88 13.80 6.08
CA GLN A 63 -19.91 14.04 5.07
C GLN A 63 -21.28 13.49 5.51
N GLN A 64 -21.32 12.26 6.05
CA GLN A 64 -22.56 11.66 6.54
C GLN A 64 -23.16 12.43 7.73
N ARG A 65 -22.32 12.93 8.66
CA ARG A 65 -22.78 13.79 9.76
C ARG A 65 -23.39 15.09 9.24
N GLU A 66 -22.83 15.67 8.19
CA GLU A 66 -23.36 16.91 7.61
C GLU A 66 -24.70 16.70 6.92
N LEU A 67 -24.86 15.58 6.19
CA LEU A 67 -26.16 15.17 5.64
C LEU A 67 -27.20 14.96 6.75
N ALA A 68 -26.79 14.37 7.89
CA ALA A 68 -27.64 14.18 9.06
C ALA A 68 -28.16 15.52 9.60
N LYS A 69 -27.28 16.53 9.73
CA LYS A 69 -27.67 17.87 10.19
C LYS A 69 -28.67 18.54 9.27
N GLN A 70 -28.58 18.27 7.95
CA GLN A 70 -29.54 18.74 6.95
C GLN A 70 -30.88 17.96 6.99
N GLY A 71 -31.07 17.04 7.93
CA GLY A 71 -32.28 16.22 8.04
C GLY A 71 -32.33 15.02 7.09
N LYS A 72 -31.30 14.80 6.27
CA LYS A 72 -31.22 13.62 5.39
C LYS A 72 -30.77 12.40 6.18
N LYS A 73 -31.35 11.24 5.87
CA LYS A 73 -30.98 9.97 6.52
C LYS A 73 -29.52 9.61 6.20
N PRO A 74 -28.61 9.55 7.19
CA PRO A 74 -27.23 9.13 6.96
C PRO A 74 -27.19 7.68 6.52
N PHE A 75 -26.31 7.35 5.57
CA PHE A 75 -26.09 5.97 5.14
C PHE A 75 -24.63 5.57 5.32
N PHE A 76 -24.43 4.32 5.71
CA PHE A 76 -23.12 3.72 5.81
C PHE A 76 -22.96 2.70 4.69
N LEU A 77 -21.93 2.89 3.86
CA LEU A 77 -21.57 1.90 2.84
C LEU A 77 -21.20 0.58 3.52
N LYS A 78 -21.65 -0.53 2.93
CA LYS A 78 -21.21 -1.84 3.38
C LYS A 78 -19.71 -1.97 3.14
N LYS A 79 -19.03 -2.76 3.99
CA LYS A 79 -17.57 -2.99 3.86
C LYS A 79 -17.18 -3.51 2.46
N SER A 80 -18.03 -4.35 1.86
CA SER A 80 -17.83 -4.88 0.50
C SER A 80 -17.88 -3.81 -0.58
N GLU A 81 -18.80 -2.85 -0.48
CA GLU A 81 -18.93 -1.73 -1.42
C GLU A 81 -17.75 -0.77 -1.30
N MET A 82 -17.31 -0.49 -0.08
CA MET A 82 -16.10 0.29 0.18
C MET A 82 -14.86 -0.35 -0.45
N GLN A 83 -14.74 -1.68 -0.37
CA GLN A 83 -13.66 -2.41 -1.03
C GLN A 83 -13.74 -2.33 -2.57
N LYS A 84 -14.94 -2.36 -3.16
CA LYS A 84 -15.12 -2.18 -4.61
C LYS A 84 -14.63 -0.80 -5.06
N LEU A 85 -14.94 0.25 -4.30
CA LEU A 85 -14.46 1.61 -4.56
C LEU A 85 -12.93 1.69 -4.46
N GLU A 86 -12.33 1.15 -3.39
CA GLU A 86 -10.87 1.12 -3.22
C GLU A 86 -10.19 0.36 -4.38
N LEU A 87 -10.76 -0.76 -4.82
CA LEU A 87 -10.26 -1.54 -5.95
C LEU A 87 -10.37 -0.77 -7.27
N ALA A 88 -11.46 -0.04 -7.49
CA ALA A 88 -11.65 0.78 -8.68
C ALA A 88 -10.64 1.94 -8.73
N GLU A 89 -10.38 2.61 -7.60
CA GLU A 89 -9.34 3.64 -7.50
C GLU A 89 -7.95 3.07 -7.81
N LYS A 90 -7.60 1.95 -7.16
CA LYS A 90 -6.32 1.28 -7.38
C LYS A 90 -6.14 0.82 -8.83
N TYR A 91 -7.21 0.36 -9.47
CA TYR A 91 -7.20 0.02 -10.90
C TYR A 91 -6.89 1.25 -11.75
N LYS A 92 -7.54 2.39 -11.48
CA LYS A 92 -7.27 3.65 -12.19
C LYS A 92 -5.82 4.10 -12.00
N GLU A 93 -5.27 4.05 -10.79
CA GLU A 93 -3.86 4.38 -10.50
C GLU A 93 -2.89 3.45 -11.26
N LEU A 94 -3.16 2.15 -11.26
CA LEU A 94 -2.34 1.17 -11.99
C LEU A 94 -2.43 1.34 -13.52
N LYS A 95 -3.60 1.68 -14.04
CA LYS A 95 -3.81 1.98 -15.46
C LYS A 95 -3.04 3.24 -15.86
N LYS A 96 -3.13 4.32 -15.06
CA LYS A 96 -2.39 5.57 -15.28
C LYS A 96 -0.87 5.37 -15.26
N SER A 97 -0.37 4.50 -14.38
CA SER A 97 1.07 4.23 -14.27
C SER A 97 1.61 3.21 -15.28
N GLY A 98 0.76 2.61 -16.13
CA GLY A 98 1.16 1.56 -17.08
C GLY A 98 1.54 0.22 -16.43
N LYS A 99 1.44 0.08 -15.10
CA LYS A 99 1.87 -1.12 -14.35
C LYS A 99 0.77 -2.17 -14.17
N LEU A 100 -0.38 -1.97 -14.80
CA LEU A 100 -1.57 -2.81 -14.63
C LEU A 100 -1.34 -4.26 -15.05
N GLU A 101 -0.83 -4.50 -16.27
CA GLU A 101 -0.61 -5.86 -16.78
C GLU A 101 0.41 -6.65 -15.94
N SER A 102 1.53 -6.00 -15.57
CA SER A 102 2.52 -6.61 -14.68
C SER A 102 1.91 -7.01 -13.33
N PHE A 103 1.06 -6.15 -12.77
CA PHE A 103 0.37 -6.43 -11.52
C PHE A 103 -0.61 -7.61 -11.64
N LEU A 104 -1.40 -7.65 -12.72
CA LEU A 104 -2.34 -8.74 -12.98
C LEU A 104 -1.61 -10.07 -13.21
N ASN A 105 -0.52 -10.09 -13.98
CA ASN A 105 0.30 -11.27 -14.19
C ASN A 105 0.87 -11.82 -12.88
N LYS A 106 1.43 -10.94 -12.02
CA LYS A 106 1.89 -11.34 -10.68
C LYS A 106 0.76 -11.84 -9.79
N LYS A 107 -0.45 -11.28 -9.90
CA LYS A 107 -1.62 -11.73 -9.16
C LYS A 107 -2.09 -13.12 -9.63
N ARG A 108 -2.19 -13.34 -10.94
CA ARG A 108 -2.52 -14.64 -11.57
C ARG A 108 -1.55 -15.73 -11.10
N LYS A 109 -0.24 -15.50 -11.20
CA LYS A 109 0.79 -16.45 -10.74
C LYS A 109 0.63 -16.81 -9.26
N ARG A 110 0.45 -15.82 -8.38
CA ARG A 110 0.26 -16.05 -6.94
C ARG A 110 -1.03 -16.81 -6.63
N ASN A 111 -2.11 -16.55 -7.38
CA ASN A 111 -3.36 -17.29 -7.23
C ASN A 111 -3.18 -18.75 -7.64
N ALA A 112 -2.61 -19.00 -8.83
CA ALA A 112 -2.31 -20.37 -9.28
C ALA A 112 -1.44 -21.15 -8.27
N SER A 113 -0.41 -20.54 -7.68
CA SER A 113 0.40 -21.17 -6.63
C SER A 113 -0.35 -21.40 -5.31
N LYS A 114 -1.38 -20.61 -5.01
CA LYS A 114 -2.25 -20.83 -3.84
C LYS A 114 -3.23 -21.96 -4.12
N ASP A 115 -3.80 -22.00 -5.32
CA ASP A 115 -4.75 -23.02 -5.74
C ASP A 115 -4.06 -24.38 -5.79
N LYS A 116 -2.85 -24.46 -6.36
CA LYS A 116 -2.01 -25.68 -6.32
C LYS A 116 -1.77 -26.20 -4.91
N ARG A 117 -1.61 -25.30 -3.92
CA ARG A 117 -1.42 -25.67 -2.51
C ARG A 117 -2.68 -26.19 -1.82
N ARG A 118 -3.85 -25.87 -2.36
CA ARG A 118 -5.16 -26.26 -1.81
C ARG A 118 -5.67 -27.57 -2.42
N LEU A 119 -5.08 -28.02 -3.52
CA LEU A 119 -5.37 -29.31 -4.09
C LEU A 119 -4.77 -30.40 -3.18
N PRO A 120 -5.50 -31.48 -2.89
CA PRO A 120 -4.93 -32.64 -2.22
C PRO A 120 -3.76 -33.17 -3.08
N PHE A 121 -2.69 -33.64 -2.43
CA PHE A 121 -1.54 -34.21 -3.12
C PHE A 121 -2.03 -35.32 -4.05
N GLN A 122 -1.93 -35.10 -5.37
CA GLN A 122 -1.99 -36.20 -6.30
C GLN A 122 -0.75 -37.05 -6.02
N LYS A 123 -0.95 -38.23 -5.43
CA LYS A 123 0.06 -39.29 -5.48
C LYS A 123 0.16 -39.63 -6.97
N ASP A 124 1.23 -39.18 -7.59
CA ASP A 124 1.61 -39.67 -8.91
C ASP A 124 1.72 -41.20 -8.79
N SER A 125 0.84 -41.91 -9.50
CA SER A 125 0.84 -43.38 -9.60
C SER A 125 1.68 -43.81 -10.78
#